data_AF-A0A974UGM9-F1
#
_entry.id   AF-A0A974UGM9-F1
#
_cell.length_a   1.000
_cell.length_b   1.000
_cell.length_c   1.000
_cell.angle_alpha   90.00
_cell.angle_beta   90.00
_cell.angle_gamma   90.00
#
_symmetry.space_group_name_H-M   'P 1'
#
loop_
_entity.id
_entity.type
_entity.pdbx_description
1 polymer ?
#
loop_
_entity_poly.entity_id
_entity_poly.type
_entity_poly.pdbx_seq_one_letter_code
_entity_poly.pdbx_strand_id
1 'polypeptide(L)' 'MSMQKVIARINELYHKRLEEGLTPEELEEQEKLRRQYIDNVKRNFRKEIGKVKKVDSSHC' A
#
# COMPACT_ATOMS: atom_id res chain seq x y z
N MET A 1 13.31 2.70 -4.39
CA MET A 1 13.17 2.19 -3.01
C MET A 1 12.48 0.83 -3.05
N SER A 2 12.91 -0.14 -2.23
CA SER A 2 12.22 -1.43 -2.09
C SER A 2 10.91 -1.25 -1.33
N MET A 3 9.86 -2.00 -1.68
CA MET A 3 8.54 -1.90 -1.05
C MET A 3 8.60 -2.18 0.46
N GLN A 4 9.51 -3.04 0.91
CA GLN A 4 9.73 -3.30 2.33
C GLN A 4 10.24 -2.06 3.08
N LYS A 5 11.09 -1.25 2.44
CA LYS A 5 11.58 0.01 3.03
C LYS A 5 10.46 1.04 3.17
N VAL A 6 9.53 1.09 2.21
CA VAL A 6 8.35 1.98 2.28
C VAL A 6 7.45 1.58 3.45
N ILE A 7 7.19 0.29 3.63
CA ILE A 7 6.36 -0.22 4.73
C ILE A 7 7.03 0.06 6.08
N ALA A 8 8.33 -0.23 6.21
CA ALA A 8 9.08 0.05 7.44
C ALA A 8 9.00 1.54 7.81
N ARG A 9 9.22 2.44 6.85
CA ARG A 9 9.15 3.88 7.07
C ARG A 9 7.74 4.36 7.46
N ILE A 10 6.69 3.82 6.83
CA ILE A 10 5.30 4.13 7.21
C ILE A 10 5.03 3.72 8.67
N ASN A 11 5.55 2.57 9.10
CA ASN A 11 5.39 2.08 10.48
C ASN A 11 6.18 2.94 11.47
N GLU A 12 7.43 3.31 11.16
CA GLU A 12 8.22 4.25 11.98
C GLU A 12 7.48 5.58 12.20
N LEU A 13 6.98 6.20 11.12
CA LEU A 13 6.20 7.44 11.19
C LEU A 13 4.90 7.25 11.99
N TYR A 14 4.28 6.07 11.91
CA TYR A 14 3.09 5.76 12.69
C TYR A 14 3.39 5.65 14.19
N HIS A 15 4.46 4.96 14.58
CA HIS A 15 4.87 4.87 15.98
C HIS A 15 5.24 6.25 16.54
N LYS A 16 6.01 7.03 15.79
CA LYS A 16 6.34 8.41 16.16
C LYS A 16 5.09 9.28 16.37
N ARG A 17 4.08 9.14 15.51
CA ARG A 17 2.79 9.83 15.67
C ARG A 17 2.08 9.51 16.99
N LEU A 18 2.19 8.27 17.45
CA LEU A 18 1.53 7.81 18.67
C LEU A 18 2.23 8.30 19.93
N GLU A 19 3.56 8.37 19.92
CA GLU A 19 4.36 8.77 21.08
C GLU A 19 4.50 10.29 21.19
N GLU A 20 4.91 10.94 20.10
CA GLU A 20 5.38 12.34 20.11
C GLU A 20 4.49 13.26 19.26
N GLY A 21 3.73 12.67 18.33
CA GLY A 21 3.05 13.39 17.24
C GLY A 21 3.93 13.46 15.98
N LEU A 22 3.31 13.83 14.85
CA LEU A 22 4.01 14.05 13.58
C LEU A 22 4.10 15.53 13.30
N THR A 23 5.25 15.97 12.79
CA THR A 23 5.35 17.31 12.18
C THR A 23 4.58 17.33 10.85
N PRO A 24 4.18 18.51 10.34
CA PRO A 24 3.50 18.61 9.05
C PRO A 24 4.32 18.00 7.90
N GLU A 25 5.63 18.16 7.90
CA GLU A 25 6.52 17.57 6.89
C GLU A 25 6.51 16.03 6.92
N GLU A 26 6.51 15.45 8.12
CA GLU A 26 6.45 14.00 8.29
C GLU A 26 5.06 13.43 7.95
N LEU A 27 4.01 14.21 8.17
CA LEU A 27 2.64 13.85 7.75
C LEU A 27 2.56 13.78 6.22
N GLU A 28 3.11 14.77 5.52
CA GLU A 28 3.19 14.78 4.05
C GLU A 28 4.05 13.61 3.52
N GLU A 29 5.18 13.31 4.19
CA GLU A 29 5.99 12.13 3.88
C GLU A 29 5.16 10.84 4.02
N GLN A 30 4.45 10.70 5.15
CA GLN A 30 3.62 9.53 5.43
C GLN A 30 2.51 9.36 4.39
N GLU A 31 1.83 10.44 4.00
CA GLU A 31 0.77 10.40 3.00
C GLU A 31 1.30 9.98 1.62
N LYS A 32 2.42 10.59 1.20
CA LYS A 32 3.07 10.26 -0.07
C LYS A 32 3.50 8.78 -0.13
N LEU A 33 4.07 8.27 0.97
CA LEU A 33 4.45 6.86 1.09
C LEU A 33 3.24 5.92 1.06
N ARG A 34 2.16 6.27 1.79
CA ARG A 34 0.91 5.49 1.80
C ARG A 34 0.28 5.42 0.41
N ARG A 35 0.26 6.52 -0.33
CA ARG A 35 -0.26 6.56 -1.70
C ARG A 35 0.54 5.67 -2.62
N GLN A 36 1.87 5.76 -2.55
CA GLN A 36 2.77 4.91 -3.34
C GLN A 36 2.59 3.41 -2.99
N TYR A 37 2.38 3.07 -1.72
CA TYR A 37 2.09 1.70 -1.31
C TYR A 37 0.76 1.21 -1.91
N ILE A 38 -0.32 1.99 -1.76
CA ILE A 38 -1.65 1.64 -2.26
C ILE A 38 -1.65 1.44 -3.78
N ASP A 39 -0.99 2.32 -4.54
CA ASP A 39 -0.94 2.19 -6.01
C ASP A 39 -0.21 0.92 -6.44
N ASN A 40 0.87 0.56 -5.75
CA ASN A 40 1.58 -0.69 -6.01
C ASN A 40 0.72 -1.92 -5.67
N VAL A 41 0.02 -1.90 -4.52
CA VAL A 41 -0.90 -2.98 -4.12
C VAL A 41 -2.07 -3.10 -5.10
N LYS A 42 -2.71 -1.99 -5.49
CA LYS A 42 -3.79 -1.97 -6.50
C LYS A 42 -3.33 -2.55 -7.83
N ARG A 43 -2.13 -2.18 -8.29
CA ARG A 43 -1.55 -2.74 -9.53
C ARG A 43 -1.33 -4.24 -9.41
N ASN A 44 -0.80 -4.71 -8.27
CA ASN A 44 -0.60 -6.14 -8.05
C ASN A 44 -1.94 -6.89 -8.01
N PHE A 45 -2.93 -6.34 -7.30
CA PHE A 45 -4.25 -6.93 -7.16
C PHE A 45 -5.00 -7.02 -8.50
N ARG A 46 -4.93 -5.99 -9.36
CA ARG A 46 -5.48 -6.05 -10.72
C ARG A 46 -4.85 -7.16 -11.56
N LYS A 47 -3.54 -7.38 -11.43
CA LYS A 47 -2.85 -8.49 -12.10
C LYS A 47 -3.36 -9.84 -11.61
N GLU A 48 -3.55 -10.00 -10.30
CA GLU A 48 -4.07 -11.24 -9.73
C GLU A 48 -5.54 -11.49 -10.14
N ILE A 49 -6.40 -10.47 -10.13
CA ILE A 49 -7.79 -10.58 -10.63
C ILE A 49 -7.82 -10.94 -12.12
N GLY A 50 -6.95 -10.37 -12.94
CA GLY A 50 -6.87 -10.72 -14.37
C GLY A 50 -6.49 -12.18 -14.63
N LYS A 51 -5.84 -12.85 -13.67
CA LYS A 51 -5.53 -14.29 -13.74
C LYS A 51 -6.69 -15.17 -13.28
N VAL A 52 -7.67 -14.63 -12.56
CA VAL A 52 -8.87 -15.38 -12.17
C VAL A 52 -9.65 -15.68 -13.44
N LYS A 53 -9.53 -16.91 -13.93
CA LYS A 53 -10.33 -17.42 -15.04
C LYS A 53 -11.79 -17.26 -14.65
N LYS A 54 -12.58 -16.56 -15.48
CA LYS A 54 -14.03 -16.67 -15.41
C LYS A 54 -14.34 -18.15 -15.59
N VAL A 55 -14.89 -18.78 -14.56
CA VAL A 55 -15.48 -20.10 -14.71
C VAL A 55 -16.70 -19.86 -15.59
N ASP A 56 -16.58 -20.18 -16.87
CA ASP A 56 -17.73 -20.29 -17.75
C ASP A 56 -18.67 -21.32 -17.14
N SER A 57 -19.77 -20.85 -16.56
CA SER A 57 -20.87 -21.69 -16.06
C SER A 57 -21.63 -22.40 -17.20
N SER A 58 -21.13 -22.28 -18.42
CA SER A 58 -21.58 -22.95 -19.64
C SER A 58 -21.06 -24.39 -19.69
N HIS A 59 -21.33 -25.18 -18.66
CA HIS A 59 -21.36 -26.64 -18.79
C HIS A 59 -22.75 -27.08 -18.34
N CYS A 60 -23.45 -27.64 -19.32
CA CYS A 60 -24.80 -28.20 -19.29
C CYS A 60 -24.94 -29.34 -18.28
#